data_AF-K1YJK6-F1
#
_entry.id   AF-K1YJK6-F1
#
_cell.length_a   1.000
_cell.length_b   1.000
_cell.length_c   1.000
_cell.angle_alpha   90.00
_cell.angle_beta   90.00
_cell.angle_gamma   90.00
#
_symmetry.space_group_name_H-M   'P 1'
#
loop_
_entity.id
_entity.type
_entity.pdbx_description
1 polymer ?
#
loop_
_entity_poly.entity_id
_entity_poly.type
_entity_poly.pdbx_seq_one_letter_code
_entity_poly.pdbx_strand_id
1 'polypeptide(L)'
;MSNLEFTINGKRPLLLNSSIAKDNLLLAVDFTTPDLYNNDTVQVKMGTVHVFRSKILTEKICHEHFRIVNYGLSEVELTLGITFNADYYDIFEVRGTTRKRRGRLQAPTATGSAIRLGYRGLDEVNRATVIELSPPPNTIEQATAIYRFVLSVHEEKELFLTITCQYDDQPVPTLDYNQALDKNRRSALVLQEKTTEISTSHEQVNEWIFRSATDLRMLTTTTRFGRYPYAGVPWFSTPFGRDGIITALQCLWIDPRL
;
A
#
# COMPACT_ATOMS: atom_id res chain seq x y z
N MET A 1 -6.55 -7.78 -2.21
CA MET A 1 -7.48 -6.64 -2.25
C MET A 1 -7.65 -6.25 -3.70
N SER A 2 -8.88 -6.33 -4.22
CA SER A 2 -9.23 -6.09 -5.62
C SER A 2 -9.82 -4.71 -5.87
N ASN A 3 -10.31 -4.03 -4.82
CA ASN A 3 -10.67 -2.61 -4.87
C ASN A 3 -10.18 -1.89 -3.62
N LEU A 4 -9.62 -0.70 -3.83
CA LEU A 4 -9.36 0.29 -2.80
C LEU A 4 -9.59 1.68 -3.39
N GLU A 5 -10.85 2.08 -3.38
CA GLU A 5 -11.30 3.34 -3.96
C GLU A 5 -11.34 4.43 -2.89
N PHE A 6 -10.92 5.63 -3.27
CA PHE A 6 -10.96 6.82 -2.41
C PHE A 6 -11.75 7.92 -3.12
N THR A 7 -12.72 8.52 -2.41
CA THR A 7 -13.57 9.59 -2.91
C THR A 7 -13.68 10.75 -1.91
N ILE A 8 -13.94 11.95 -2.44
CA ILE A 8 -14.24 13.17 -1.68
C ILE A 8 -15.59 13.68 -2.17
N ASN A 9 -16.56 13.78 -1.26
CA ASN A 9 -17.97 14.10 -1.51
C ASN A 9 -18.55 13.24 -2.66
N GLY A 10 -18.20 11.94 -2.66
CA GLY A 10 -18.64 10.98 -3.68
C GLY A 10 -17.99 11.12 -5.06
N LYS A 11 -16.98 11.99 -5.20
CA LYS A 11 -16.22 12.17 -6.45
C LYS A 11 -14.81 11.62 -6.31
N ARG A 12 -14.27 11.07 -7.40
CA ARG A 12 -12.86 10.68 -7.47
C ARG A 12 -11.98 11.95 -7.45
N PRO A 13 -10.98 12.04 -6.57
CA PRO A 13 -10.10 13.19 -6.54
C PRO A 13 -9.17 13.21 -7.76
N LEU A 14 -8.65 14.39 -8.09
CA LEU A 14 -7.76 14.62 -9.21
C LEU A 14 -6.32 14.32 -8.80
N LEU A 15 -5.62 13.50 -9.60
CA LEU A 15 -4.22 13.16 -9.37
C LEU A 15 -3.33 14.35 -9.76
N LEU A 16 -2.48 14.80 -8.84
CA LEU A 16 -1.45 15.80 -9.10
C LEU A 16 -0.10 15.14 -9.39
N ASN A 17 0.27 14.17 -8.56
CA ASN A 17 1.57 13.50 -8.64
C ASN A 17 1.50 12.08 -8.06
N SER A 18 2.36 11.19 -8.55
CA SER A 18 2.62 9.90 -7.93
C SER A 18 4.10 9.58 -8.06
N SER A 19 4.75 9.31 -6.93
CA SER A 19 6.18 9.04 -6.88
C SER A 19 6.50 7.94 -5.88
N ILE A 20 7.52 7.15 -6.19
CA ILE A 20 8.10 6.20 -5.24
C ILE A 20 9.37 6.84 -4.69
N ALA A 21 9.52 6.82 -3.37
CA ALA A 21 10.73 7.28 -2.71
C ALA A 21 11.96 6.58 -3.29
N LYS A 22 13.10 7.25 -3.32
CA LYS A 22 14.32 6.70 -3.95
C LYS A 22 14.70 5.32 -3.40
N ASP A 23 14.44 5.06 -2.13
CA ASP A 23 14.70 3.80 -1.43
C ASP A 23 13.62 2.70 -1.63
N ASN A 24 12.63 2.94 -2.48
CA ASN A 24 11.45 2.09 -2.71
C ASN A 24 10.65 1.74 -1.44
N LEU A 25 10.83 2.46 -0.33
CA LEU A 25 10.15 2.13 0.93
C LEU A 25 8.76 2.75 1.05
N LEU A 26 8.49 3.81 0.28
CA LEU A 26 7.27 4.60 0.37
C LEU A 26 6.79 4.99 -1.03
N LEU A 27 5.53 4.68 -1.32
CA LEU A 27 4.78 5.29 -2.42
C LEU A 27 4.10 6.55 -1.87
N ALA A 28 4.24 7.69 -2.56
CA ALA A 28 3.53 8.93 -2.30
C ALA A 28 2.64 9.27 -3.49
N VAL A 29 1.43 9.74 -3.20
CA VAL A 29 0.44 10.15 -4.19
C VAL A 29 -0.23 11.42 -3.69
N ASP A 30 -0.13 12.47 -4.48
CA ASP A 30 -0.73 13.76 -4.19
C ASP A 30 -1.98 13.93 -5.05
N PHE A 31 -3.08 14.30 -4.40
CA PHE A 31 -4.36 14.57 -5.04
C PHE A 31 -4.87 15.96 -4.67
N THR A 32 -5.85 16.43 -5.44
CA THR A 32 -6.70 17.55 -5.04
C THR A 32 -8.17 17.30 -5.35
N THR A 33 -9.04 18.09 -4.74
CA THR A 33 -10.47 18.07 -5.04
C THR A 33 -10.76 18.54 -6.47
N PRO A 34 -11.72 17.93 -7.18
CA PRO A 34 -12.40 18.59 -8.28
C PRO A 34 -13.34 19.68 -7.74
N ASP A 35 -14.09 20.36 -8.61
CA ASP A 35 -15.22 21.18 -8.15
C ASP A 35 -16.26 20.28 -7.43
N LEU A 36 -16.54 20.59 -6.17
CA LEU A 36 -17.54 19.90 -5.36
C LEU A 36 -18.78 20.78 -5.24
N TYR A 37 -19.92 20.21 -5.60
CA TYR A 37 -21.19 20.92 -5.69
C TYR A 37 -22.13 20.50 -4.56
N ASN A 38 -22.96 21.44 -4.11
CA ASN A 38 -24.15 21.18 -3.31
C ASN A 38 -25.32 21.93 -3.97
N ASN A 39 -26.36 21.20 -4.40
CA ASN A 39 -27.52 21.75 -5.12
C ASN A 39 -27.11 22.73 -6.24
N ASP A 40 -26.28 22.25 -7.18
CA ASP A 40 -25.75 23.00 -8.34
C ASP A 40 -24.88 24.22 -8.02
N THR A 41 -24.59 24.51 -6.75
CA THR A 41 -23.66 25.56 -6.33
C THR A 41 -22.31 24.93 -5.97
N VAL A 42 -21.22 25.47 -6.53
CA VAL A 42 -19.85 25.05 -6.15
C VAL A 42 -19.59 25.46 -4.70
N GLN A 43 -19.41 24.47 -3.83
CA GLN A 43 -19.06 24.67 -2.41
C GLN A 43 -17.55 24.68 -2.22
N VAL A 44 -16.85 23.75 -2.88
CA VAL A 44 -15.39 23.65 -2.81
C VAL A 44 -14.87 23.70 -4.24
N LYS A 45 -14.05 24.70 -4.55
CA LYS A 45 -13.43 24.81 -5.88
C LYS A 45 -12.38 23.74 -6.07
N MET A 46 -12.16 23.35 -7.32
CA MET A 46 -11.02 22.53 -7.72
C MET A 46 -9.71 23.12 -7.17
N GLY A 47 -8.81 22.26 -6.68
CA GLY A 47 -7.52 22.72 -6.14
C GLY A 47 -7.55 23.16 -4.68
N THR A 48 -8.73 23.26 -4.05
CA THR A 48 -8.88 23.86 -2.70
C THR A 48 -8.34 22.96 -1.59
N VAL A 49 -8.60 21.65 -1.68
CA VAL A 49 -8.17 20.69 -0.67
C VAL A 49 -7.10 19.81 -1.27
N HIS A 50 -5.97 19.70 -0.59
CA HIS A 50 -4.90 18.79 -0.92
C HIS A 50 -5.07 17.48 -0.15
N VAL A 51 -4.83 16.35 -0.82
CA VAL A 51 -4.77 15.05 -0.16
C VAL A 51 -3.45 14.39 -0.51
N PHE A 52 -2.60 14.25 0.49
CA PHE A 52 -1.44 13.38 0.42
C PHE A 52 -1.87 11.97 0.82
N ARG A 53 -1.48 10.97 0.05
CA ARG A 53 -1.65 9.54 0.36
C ARG A 53 -0.32 8.85 0.23
N SER A 54 0.13 8.15 1.27
CA SER A 54 1.29 7.28 1.19
C SER A 54 0.96 5.83 1.48
N LYS A 55 1.78 4.92 0.92
CA LYS A 55 1.73 3.49 1.22
C LYS A 55 3.11 2.96 1.55
N ILE A 56 3.17 2.11 2.55
CA ILE A 56 4.37 1.36 2.93
C ILE A 56 4.01 -0.13 3.10
N LEU A 57 4.93 -1.00 2.71
CA LEU A 57 4.83 -2.43 2.95
C LEU A 57 5.87 -2.82 4.01
N THR A 58 5.42 -3.42 5.10
CA THR A 58 6.29 -3.92 6.17
C THR A 58 5.88 -5.36 6.44
N GLU A 59 6.76 -6.30 6.09
CA GLU A 59 6.52 -7.74 6.19
C GLU A 59 5.23 -8.17 5.47
N LYS A 60 4.15 -8.47 6.21
CA LYS A 60 2.86 -8.95 5.70
C LYS A 60 1.76 -7.89 5.76
N ILE A 61 2.14 -6.63 6.03
CA ILE A 61 1.22 -5.55 6.36
C ILE A 61 1.41 -4.41 5.38
N CYS A 62 0.30 -3.90 4.85
CA CYS A 62 0.28 -2.68 4.07
C CYS A 62 -0.28 -1.57 4.96
N HIS A 63 0.52 -0.54 5.21
CA HIS A 63 0.05 0.65 5.92
C HIS A 63 -0.16 1.78 4.92
N GLU A 64 -1.24 2.53 5.10
CA GLU A 64 -1.48 3.77 4.36
C GLU A 64 -1.69 4.92 5.31
N HIS A 65 -1.26 6.10 4.87
CA HIS A 65 -1.48 7.36 5.57
C HIS A 65 -2.08 8.35 4.58
N PHE A 66 -3.21 8.95 4.96
CA PHE A 66 -3.85 10.05 4.27
C PHE A 66 -3.72 11.31 5.10
N ARG A 67 -3.27 12.39 4.49
CA ARG A 67 -3.20 13.71 5.11
C ARG A 67 -3.94 14.70 4.23
N ILE A 68 -4.99 15.28 4.79
CA ILE A 68 -5.94 16.14 4.10
C ILE A 68 -5.78 17.55 4.65
N VAL A 69 -5.52 18.52 3.78
CA VAL A 69 -5.26 19.92 4.16
C VAL A 69 -6.14 20.85 3.35
N ASN A 70 -6.81 21.78 4.02
CA ASN A 70 -7.57 22.84 3.36
C ASN A 70 -6.66 24.04 3.05
N TYR A 71 -6.36 24.28 1.78
CA TYR A 71 -5.62 25.45 1.29
C TYR A 71 -6.53 26.57 0.76
N GLY A 72 -7.85 26.45 0.97
CA GLY A 72 -8.83 27.46 0.63
C GLY A 72 -8.80 28.69 1.53
N LEU A 73 -9.72 29.61 1.26
CA LEU A 73 -9.88 30.86 2.01
C LEU A 73 -11.04 30.81 3.01
N SER A 74 -11.76 29.70 3.09
CA SER A 74 -12.87 29.47 4.01
C SER A 74 -12.83 28.04 4.54
N GLU A 75 -13.59 27.78 5.61
CA GLU A 75 -13.85 26.42 6.05
C GLU A 75 -14.56 25.60 4.96
N VAL A 76 -14.32 24.29 4.96
CA VAL A 76 -14.93 23.34 4.03
C VAL A 76 -15.47 22.13 4.78
N GLU A 77 -16.67 21.68 4.42
CA GLU A 77 -17.24 20.42 4.90
C GLU A 77 -16.97 19.31 3.89
N LEU A 78 -16.34 18.22 4.34
CA LEU A 78 -15.93 17.11 3.49
C LEU A 78 -16.51 15.79 3.99
N THR A 79 -16.91 14.95 3.03
CA THR A 79 -17.21 13.53 3.25
C THR A 79 -16.22 12.69 2.48
N LEU A 80 -15.33 11.97 3.17
CA LEU A 80 -14.42 11.03 2.56
C LEU A 80 -15.03 9.62 2.57
N GLY A 81 -14.94 8.93 1.43
CA GLY A 81 -15.33 7.53 1.29
C GLY A 81 -14.13 6.67 0.90
N ILE A 82 -13.87 5.61 1.65
CA ILE A 82 -12.86 4.60 1.32
C ILE A 82 -13.54 3.23 1.20
N THR A 83 -13.61 2.71 -0.02
CA THR A 83 -14.31 1.45 -0.33
C THR A 83 -13.34 0.31 -0.57
N PHE A 84 -13.57 -0.83 0.08
CA PHE A 84 -12.71 -2.00 0.05
C PHE A 84 -13.39 -3.18 -0.63
N ASN A 85 -12.63 -3.93 -1.43
CA ASN A 85 -13.06 -5.24 -1.95
C ASN A 85 -11.89 -6.23 -2.03
N ALA A 86 -12.18 -7.52 -1.94
CA ALA A 86 -11.24 -8.61 -2.10
C ALA A 86 -11.93 -9.78 -2.82
N ASP A 87 -11.59 -9.97 -4.09
CA ASP A 87 -12.15 -11.04 -4.93
C ASP A 87 -11.50 -12.41 -4.69
N TYR A 88 -10.31 -12.45 -4.08
CA TYR A 88 -9.47 -13.63 -3.88
C TYR A 88 -9.12 -14.36 -5.17
N TYR A 89 -8.94 -13.62 -6.26
CA TYR A 89 -8.47 -14.20 -7.51
C TYR A 89 -6.99 -14.53 -7.36
N ASP A 90 -6.61 -15.76 -7.72
CA ASP A 90 -5.20 -16.10 -7.80
C ASP A 90 -4.55 -15.55 -9.08
N ILE A 91 -3.23 -15.70 -9.17
CA ILE A 91 -2.43 -15.16 -10.26
C ILE A 91 -2.83 -15.70 -11.65
N PHE A 92 -3.34 -16.93 -11.76
CA PHE A 92 -3.80 -17.49 -13.02
C PHE A 92 -5.16 -16.91 -13.44
N GLU A 93 -6.05 -16.69 -12.47
CA GLU A 93 -7.33 -16.01 -12.70
C GLU A 93 -7.12 -14.57 -13.19
N VAL A 94 -6.19 -13.83 -12.56
CA VAL A 94 -5.82 -12.48 -13.01
C VAL A 94 -5.20 -12.50 -14.42
N ARG A 95 -4.52 -13.59 -14.80
CA ARG A 95 -3.97 -13.79 -16.16
C ARG A 95 -5.02 -14.24 -17.19
N GLY A 96 -6.30 -14.28 -16.82
CA GLY A 96 -7.41 -14.63 -17.71
C GLY A 96 -7.76 -16.12 -17.73
N THR A 97 -7.14 -16.96 -16.90
CA THR A 97 -7.54 -18.37 -16.78
C THR A 97 -8.82 -18.47 -15.96
N THR A 98 -9.87 -19.08 -16.49
CA THR A 98 -11.09 -19.30 -15.71
C THR A 98 -10.98 -20.58 -14.88
N ARG A 99 -11.18 -20.48 -13.56
CA ARG A 99 -11.27 -21.66 -12.69
C ARG A 99 -12.64 -22.32 -12.76
N LYS A 100 -12.66 -23.67 -12.81
CA LYS A 100 -13.90 -24.45 -12.77
C LYS A 100 -14.63 -24.34 -11.43
N ARG A 101 -13.89 -24.18 -10.33
CA ARG A 101 -14.42 -24.08 -8.96
C ARG A 101 -13.65 -23.01 -8.20
N ARG A 102 -14.37 -22.31 -7.33
CA ARG A 102 -13.83 -21.32 -6.39
C ARG A 102 -14.29 -21.66 -4.98
N GLY A 103 -13.58 -21.12 -4.00
CA GLY A 103 -14.04 -21.10 -2.62
C GLY A 103 -15.25 -20.18 -2.45
N ARG A 104 -15.64 -19.93 -1.20
CA ARG A 104 -16.80 -19.12 -0.86
C ARG A 104 -16.37 -17.76 -0.30
N LEU A 105 -16.73 -16.69 -1.00
CA LEU A 105 -16.66 -15.34 -0.44
C LEU A 105 -17.60 -15.23 0.77
N GLN A 106 -17.11 -14.61 1.84
CA GLN A 106 -17.90 -14.32 3.03
C GLN A 106 -18.38 -12.86 2.96
N ALA A 107 -19.57 -12.59 3.52
CA ALA A 107 -20.06 -11.23 3.61
C ALA A 107 -19.07 -10.36 4.41
N PRO A 108 -18.78 -9.13 3.96
CA PRO A 108 -17.97 -8.21 4.74
C PRO A 108 -18.57 -7.98 6.11
N THR A 109 -17.74 -7.97 7.15
CA THR A 109 -18.15 -7.62 8.52
C THR A 109 -17.39 -6.40 9.00
N ALA A 110 -18.04 -5.56 9.78
CA ALA A 110 -17.42 -4.38 10.40
C ALA A 110 -17.58 -4.44 11.92
N THR A 111 -16.49 -4.19 12.65
CA THR A 111 -16.49 -4.16 14.11
C THR A 111 -15.66 -2.97 14.58
N GLY A 112 -16.31 -1.98 15.19
CA GLY A 112 -15.64 -0.75 15.62
C GLY A 112 -14.98 -0.04 14.43
N SER A 113 -13.64 0.05 14.45
CA SER A 113 -12.84 0.65 13.39
C SER A 113 -12.21 -0.35 12.42
N ALA A 114 -12.67 -1.61 12.40
CA ALA A 114 -12.12 -2.65 11.55
C ALA A 114 -13.15 -3.18 10.54
N ILE A 115 -12.70 -3.42 9.31
CA ILE A 115 -13.45 -4.10 8.25
C ILE A 115 -12.75 -5.43 7.96
N ARG A 116 -13.52 -6.50 7.86
CA ARG A 116 -13.03 -7.84 7.49
C ARG A 116 -13.69 -8.28 6.19
N LEU A 117 -12.86 -8.59 5.21
CA LEU A 117 -13.24 -9.24 3.95
C LEU A 117 -12.76 -10.69 4.03
N GLY A 118 -13.69 -11.65 3.95
CA GLY A 118 -13.40 -13.06 4.20
C GLY A 118 -13.59 -13.96 2.99
N TYR A 119 -12.83 -15.06 2.93
CA TYR A 119 -12.93 -16.08 1.90
C TYR A 119 -12.54 -17.46 2.44
N ARG A 120 -13.45 -18.42 2.29
CA ARG A 120 -13.19 -19.84 2.59
C ARG A 120 -12.67 -20.52 1.32
N GLY A 121 -11.41 -20.95 1.31
CA GLY A 121 -10.84 -21.68 0.17
C GLY A 121 -11.42 -23.10 0.03
N LEU A 122 -11.22 -23.71 -1.15
CA LEU A 122 -11.55 -25.13 -1.38
C LEU A 122 -10.68 -26.09 -0.55
N ASP A 123 -9.58 -25.58 -0.02
CA ASP A 123 -8.67 -26.24 0.90
C ASP A 123 -9.13 -26.13 2.36
N GLU A 124 -10.32 -25.61 2.61
CA GLU A 124 -10.85 -25.44 3.95
C GLU A 124 -10.00 -24.51 4.84
N VAL A 125 -9.24 -23.59 4.23
CA VAL A 125 -8.51 -22.54 4.94
C VAL A 125 -9.32 -21.24 4.87
N ASN A 126 -9.55 -20.61 6.03
CA ASN A 126 -10.14 -19.28 6.12
C ASN A 126 -9.07 -18.24 5.80
N ARG A 127 -9.34 -17.39 4.81
CA ARG A 127 -8.49 -16.25 4.47
C ARG A 127 -9.27 -14.98 4.73
N ALA A 128 -8.58 -13.97 5.26
CA ALA A 128 -9.19 -12.66 5.42
C ALA A 128 -8.21 -11.53 5.14
N THR A 129 -8.75 -10.47 4.54
CA THR A 129 -8.12 -9.16 4.52
C THR A 129 -8.79 -8.33 5.59
N VAL A 130 -8.04 -7.96 6.62
CA VAL A 130 -8.53 -7.11 7.71
C VAL A 130 -7.95 -5.71 7.52
N ILE A 131 -8.83 -4.72 7.56
CA ILE A 131 -8.51 -3.32 7.42
C ILE A 131 -8.84 -2.64 8.74
N GLU A 132 -7.83 -2.19 9.46
CA GLU A 132 -7.96 -1.38 10.66
C GLU A 132 -7.84 0.09 10.30
N LEU A 133 -8.74 0.91 10.85
CA LEU A 133 -8.88 2.32 10.54
C LEU A 133 -8.60 3.16 11.78
N SER A 134 -7.76 4.19 11.65
CA SER A 134 -7.45 5.11 12.74
C SER A 134 -7.35 6.54 12.22
N PRO A 135 -8.12 7.51 12.73
CA PRO A 135 -9.22 7.35 13.68
C PRO A 135 -10.36 6.48 13.13
N PRO A 136 -11.29 6.02 14.01
CA PRO A 136 -12.50 5.33 13.56
C PRO A 136 -13.30 6.22 12.59
N PRO A 137 -13.88 5.65 11.52
CA PRO A 137 -14.81 6.38 10.66
C PRO A 137 -16.10 6.71 11.40
N ASN A 138 -16.87 7.67 10.88
CA ASN A 138 -18.19 8.01 11.41
C ASN A 138 -19.17 6.84 11.21
N THR A 139 -19.14 6.23 10.02
CA THR A 139 -19.91 5.02 9.71
C THR A 139 -19.13 4.07 8.80
N ILE A 140 -19.50 2.78 8.86
CA ILE A 140 -19.03 1.77 7.90
C ILE A 140 -20.26 1.13 7.27
N GLU A 141 -20.38 1.23 5.95
CA GLU A 141 -21.52 0.73 5.18
C GLU A 141 -21.00 -0.05 3.98
N GLN A 142 -21.42 -1.32 3.82
CA GLN A 142 -21.04 -2.17 2.67
C GLN A 142 -19.52 -2.17 2.38
N ALA A 143 -18.69 -2.34 3.41
CA ALA A 143 -17.22 -2.25 3.31
C ALA A 143 -16.69 -0.90 2.79
N THR A 144 -17.44 0.18 3.00
CA THR A 144 -17.01 1.56 2.79
C THR A 144 -16.91 2.28 4.13
N ALA A 145 -15.72 2.78 4.45
CA ALA A 145 -15.49 3.65 5.59
C ALA A 145 -15.82 5.10 5.21
N ILE A 146 -16.69 5.76 5.98
CA ILE A 146 -17.17 7.11 5.71
C ILE A 146 -16.70 8.04 6.83
N TYR A 147 -15.97 9.08 6.46
CA TYR A 147 -15.52 10.14 7.36
C TYR A 147 -16.21 11.45 7.01
N ARG A 148 -16.77 12.14 8.00
CA ARG A 148 -17.40 13.46 7.87
C ARG A 148 -16.75 14.41 8.86
N PHE A 149 -16.24 15.53 8.35
CA PHE A 149 -15.59 16.53 9.16
C PHE A 149 -15.57 17.89 8.44
N VAL A 150 -15.41 18.94 9.23
CA VAL A 150 -15.14 20.30 8.76
C VAL A 150 -13.65 20.56 8.88
N LEU A 151 -13.05 21.18 7.87
CA LEU A 151 -11.68 21.68 7.90
C LEU A 151 -11.67 23.20 7.84
N SER A 152 -11.14 23.82 8.89
CA SER A 152 -10.81 25.23 8.90
C SER A 152 -9.70 25.54 7.89
N VAL A 153 -9.49 26.83 7.59
CA VAL A 153 -8.38 27.25 6.72
C VAL A 153 -7.05 26.78 7.30
N HIS A 154 -6.24 26.09 6.48
CA HIS A 154 -4.97 25.46 6.85
C HIS A 154 -5.06 24.34 7.89
N GLU A 155 -6.25 23.90 8.27
CA GLU A 155 -6.41 22.74 9.15
C GLU A 155 -6.03 21.47 8.40
N GLU A 156 -5.42 20.55 9.14
CA GLU A 156 -4.95 19.25 8.67
C GLU A 156 -5.67 18.12 9.40
N LYS A 157 -6.04 17.08 8.64
CA LYS A 157 -6.56 15.82 9.18
C LYS A 157 -5.75 14.64 8.67
N GLU A 158 -5.33 13.78 9.59
CA GLU A 158 -4.63 12.53 9.27
C GLU A 158 -5.53 11.32 9.48
N LEU A 159 -5.48 10.37 8.55
CA LEU A 159 -6.13 9.06 8.61
C LEU A 159 -5.12 7.97 8.27
N PHE A 160 -5.18 6.85 8.98
CA PHE A 160 -4.29 5.71 8.84
C PHE A 160 -5.09 4.44 8.60
N LEU A 161 -4.59 3.63 7.67
CA LEU A 161 -5.15 2.32 7.34
C LEU A 161 -4.05 1.28 7.57
N THR A 162 -4.38 0.22 8.30
CA THR A 162 -3.50 -0.95 8.44
C THR A 162 -4.20 -2.16 7.85
N ILE A 163 -3.64 -2.69 6.76
CA ILE A 163 -4.23 -3.80 6.00
C ILE A 163 -3.38 -5.05 6.21
N THR A 164 -3.97 -6.08 6.80
CA THR A 164 -3.33 -7.37 7.07
C THR A 164 -4.00 -8.51 6.31
N CYS A 165 -3.22 -9.52 5.94
CA CYS A 165 -3.73 -10.78 5.42
C CYS A 165 -3.60 -11.87 6.48
N GLN A 166 -4.71 -12.48 6.87
CA GLN A 166 -4.81 -13.48 7.93
C GLN A 166 -5.22 -14.84 7.37
N TYR A 167 -4.74 -15.90 8.02
CA TYR A 167 -5.13 -17.29 7.79
C TYR A 167 -5.73 -17.85 9.09
N ASP A 168 -6.86 -18.54 9.00
CA ASP A 168 -7.54 -19.22 10.12
C ASP A 168 -7.65 -18.35 11.39
N ASP A 169 -8.05 -17.09 11.17
CA ASP A 169 -8.26 -16.07 12.21
C ASP A 169 -7.04 -15.80 13.10
N GLN A 170 -5.85 -16.19 12.66
CA GLN A 170 -4.61 -15.91 13.38
C GLN A 170 -4.33 -14.40 13.37
N PRO A 171 -4.18 -13.77 14.55
CA PRO A 171 -3.87 -12.36 14.64
C PRO A 171 -2.47 -12.10 14.05
N VAL A 172 -2.35 -11.00 13.31
CA VAL A 172 -1.07 -10.51 12.80
C VAL A 172 -0.68 -9.34 13.69
N PRO A 173 0.45 -9.41 14.44
CA PRO A 173 0.92 -8.27 15.21
C PRO A 173 1.15 -7.06 14.30
N THR A 174 0.50 -5.95 14.60
CA THR A 174 0.59 -4.72 13.80
C THR A 174 1.52 -3.71 14.46
N LEU A 175 2.19 -2.93 13.62
CA LEU A 175 2.88 -1.70 14.02
C LEU A 175 2.03 -0.50 13.60
N ASP A 176 2.21 0.64 14.25
CA ASP A 176 1.69 1.88 13.68
C ASP A 176 2.49 2.28 12.42
N TYR A 177 1.94 3.19 11.63
CA TYR A 177 2.54 3.63 10.36
C TYR A 177 3.98 4.15 10.52
N ASN A 178 4.24 4.95 11.56
CA ASN A 178 5.55 5.57 11.77
C ASN A 178 6.57 4.53 12.23
N GLN A 179 6.19 3.64 13.13
CA GLN A 179 7.00 2.49 13.57
C GLN A 179 7.35 1.57 12.40
N ALA A 180 6.39 1.30 11.50
CA ALA A 180 6.60 0.50 10.30
C ALA A 180 7.57 1.17 9.33
N LEU A 181 7.42 2.48 9.08
CA LEU A 181 8.35 3.26 8.24
C LEU A 181 9.77 3.27 8.82
N ASP A 182 9.91 3.50 10.11
CA ASP A 182 11.21 3.49 10.77
C ASP A 182 11.86 2.10 10.77
N LYS A 183 11.08 1.04 10.95
CA LYS A 183 11.57 -0.34 10.83
C LYS A 183 12.08 -0.63 9.42
N ASN A 184 11.37 -0.17 8.38
CA ASN A 184 11.80 -0.32 7.00
C ASN A 184 13.11 0.43 6.74
N ARG A 185 13.23 1.68 7.21
CA ARG A 185 14.46 2.48 7.08
C ARG A 185 15.64 1.83 7.78
N ARG A 186 15.46 1.36 9.02
CA ARG A 186 16.53 0.66 9.76
C ARG A 186 16.96 -0.63 9.05
N SER A 187 16.01 -1.40 8.53
CA SER A 187 16.31 -2.63 7.79
C SER A 187 17.07 -2.36 6.50
N ALA A 188 16.72 -1.28 5.79
CA ALA A 188 17.43 -0.80 4.61
C ALA A 188 18.87 -0.39 4.92
N LEU A 189 19.10 0.38 5.99
CA LEU A 189 20.43 0.80 6.44
C LEU A 189 21.31 -0.38 6.82
N VAL A 190 20.80 -1.30 7.64
CA VAL A 190 21.54 -2.52 8.06
C VAL A 190 21.95 -3.37 6.86
N LEU A 191 21.13 -3.41 5.81
CA LEU A 191 21.51 -4.11 4.59
C LEU A 191 22.61 -3.37 3.83
N GLN A 192 22.45 -2.06 3.66
CA GLN A 192 23.42 -1.20 2.97
C GLN A 192 24.81 -1.27 3.61
N GLU A 193 24.90 -1.22 4.95
CA GLU A 193 26.16 -1.35 5.70
C GLU A 193 26.91 -2.66 5.43
N LYS A 194 26.18 -3.69 5.00
CA LYS A 194 26.75 -5.02 4.77
C LYS A 194 26.93 -5.34 3.29
N THR A 195 26.67 -4.40 2.39
CA THR A 195 26.86 -4.54 0.94
C THR A 195 27.98 -3.62 0.49
N THR A 196 28.76 -4.05 -0.49
CA THR A 196 29.80 -3.19 -1.07
C THR A 196 29.18 -1.97 -1.76
N GLU A 197 29.65 -0.77 -1.41
CA GLU A 197 29.23 0.47 -2.04
C GLU A 197 30.08 0.74 -3.29
N ILE A 198 29.42 1.15 -4.38
CA ILE A 198 30.06 1.50 -5.65
C ILE A 198 29.80 2.97 -5.89
N SER A 199 30.86 3.75 -6.09
CA SER A 199 30.77 5.16 -6.46
C SER A 199 31.64 5.46 -7.66
N THR A 200 31.18 6.41 -8.47
CA THR A 200 31.89 6.88 -9.66
C THR A 200 31.85 8.40 -9.70
N SER A 201 32.66 9.01 -10.56
CA SER A 201 32.60 10.46 -10.83
C SER A 201 31.39 10.87 -11.68
N HIS A 202 30.53 9.93 -12.08
CA HIS A 202 29.38 10.20 -12.95
C HIS A 202 28.06 9.95 -12.21
N GLU A 203 27.33 11.01 -11.93
CA GLU A 203 26.15 10.96 -11.06
C GLU A 203 25.01 10.09 -11.61
N GLN A 204 24.81 10.06 -12.92
CA GLN A 204 23.75 9.23 -13.52
C GLN A 204 24.04 7.73 -13.36
N VAL A 205 25.32 7.33 -13.35
CA VAL A 205 25.73 5.95 -13.13
C VAL A 205 25.52 5.58 -11.66
N ASN A 206 25.83 6.50 -10.73
CA ASN A 206 25.56 6.30 -9.31
C ASN A 206 24.06 6.10 -9.04
N GLU A 207 23.19 6.94 -9.63
CA GLU A 207 21.73 6.79 -9.48
C GLU A 207 21.23 5.47 -10.10
N TRP A 208 21.78 5.03 -11.24
CA TRP A 208 21.39 3.76 -11.85
C TRP A 208 21.79 2.56 -10.99
N ILE A 209 23.01 2.55 -10.43
CA ILE A 209 23.47 1.51 -9.51
C ILE A 209 22.60 1.50 -8.25
N PHE A 210 22.35 2.68 -7.66
CA PHE A 210 21.52 2.82 -6.47
C PHE A 210 20.09 2.30 -6.70
N ARG A 211 19.48 2.64 -7.84
CA ARG A 211 18.16 2.13 -8.22
C ARG A 211 18.18 0.61 -8.36
N SER A 212 19.17 0.07 -9.07
CA SER A 212 19.31 -1.38 -9.30
C SER A 212 19.46 -2.16 -7.98
N ALA A 213 20.26 -1.66 -7.05
CA ALA A 213 20.42 -2.26 -5.73
C ALA A 213 19.12 -2.21 -4.90
N THR A 214 18.41 -1.08 -4.97
CA THR A 214 17.14 -0.87 -4.27
C THR A 214 16.03 -1.78 -4.82
N ASP A 215 15.96 -1.94 -6.15
CA ASP A 215 15.00 -2.84 -6.80
C ASP A 215 15.30 -4.30 -6.45
N LEU A 216 16.58 -4.71 -6.49
CA LEU A 216 16.98 -6.06 -6.09
C LEU A 216 16.64 -6.35 -4.62
N ARG A 217 16.84 -5.37 -3.72
CA ARG A 217 16.44 -5.47 -2.31
C ARG A 217 14.94 -5.69 -2.19
N MET A 218 14.12 -4.92 -2.91
CA MET A 218 12.66 -5.06 -2.89
C MET A 218 12.20 -6.43 -3.39
N LEU A 219 12.91 -7.02 -4.36
CA LEU A 219 12.62 -8.36 -4.91
C LEU A 219 13.18 -9.49 -4.05
N THR A 220 14.02 -9.20 -3.06
CA THR A 220 14.64 -10.22 -2.21
C THR A 220 13.76 -10.54 -1.01
N THR A 221 13.47 -11.83 -0.82
CA THR A 221 12.75 -12.31 0.37
C THR A 221 13.61 -13.26 1.20
N THR A 222 13.28 -13.43 2.47
CA THR A 222 13.93 -14.41 3.35
C THR A 222 13.17 -15.72 3.31
N THR A 223 13.86 -16.78 2.93
CA THR A 223 13.36 -18.17 2.96
C THR A 223 14.01 -18.94 4.11
N ARG A 224 13.57 -20.18 4.34
CA ARG A 224 14.24 -21.10 5.29
C ARG A 224 15.69 -21.43 4.92
N PHE A 225 16.10 -21.16 3.68
CA PHE A 225 17.45 -21.42 3.17
C PHE A 225 18.31 -20.15 3.08
N GLY A 226 17.78 -19.00 3.51
CA GLY A 226 18.43 -17.70 3.36
C GLY A 226 17.68 -16.77 2.42
N ARG A 227 18.32 -15.65 2.08
CA ARG A 227 17.77 -14.63 1.19
C ARG A 227 17.72 -15.16 -0.24
N TYR A 228 16.68 -14.79 -0.99
CA TYR A 228 16.54 -15.20 -2.38
C TYR A 228 15.81 -14.12 -3.19
N PRO A 229 16.33 -13.69 -4.35
CA PRO A 229 15.67 -12.72 -5.22
C PRO A 229 14.57 -13.39 -6.05
N TYR A 230 13.37 -12.81 -6.04
CA TYR A 230 12.25 -13.24 -6.88
C TYR A 230 12.33 -12.56 -8.25
N ALA A 231 11.81 -13.23 -9.28
CA ALA A 231 11.95 -12.77 -10.67
C ALA A 231 11.09 -11.54 -11.03
N GLY A 232 10.15 -11.15 -10.18
CA GLY A 232 9.41 -9.88 -10.34
C GLY A 232 7.96 -9.92 -9.89
N VAL A 233 7.43 -8.77 -9.47
CA VAL A 233 6.01 -8.61 -9.13
C VAL A 233 5.20 -8.05 -10.30
N PRO A 234 3.90 -8.37 -10.42
CA PRO A 234 3.15 -9.37 -9.64
C PRO A 234 3.27 -10.80 -10.21
N TRP A 235 3.71 -10.97 -11.46
CA TRP A 235 3.54 -12.21 -12.22
C TRP A 235 4.51 -13.34 -11.88
N PHE A 236 5.69 -13.02 -11.36
CA PHE A 236 6.77 -13.96 -11.09
C PHE A 236 7.29 -13.83 -9.65
N SER A 237 6.38 -13.54 -8.71
CA SER A 237 6.67 -13.38 -7.29
C SER A 237 6.84 -14.74 -6.59
N THR A 238 7.80 -15.52 -7.07
CA THR A 238 8.14 -16.86 -6.58
C THR A 238 9.61 -17.18 -6.92
N PRO A 239 10.26 -18.15 -6.27
CA PRO A 239 11.62 -18.54 -6.61
C PRO A 239 11.74 -19.10 -8.04
N PHE A 240 12.56 -18.47 -8.88
CA PHE A 240 12.89 -18.96 -10.24
C PHE A 240 14.37 -19.33 -10.32
N GLY A 241 14.65 -20.64 -10.42
CA GLY A 241 16.00 -21.19 -10.29
C GLY A 241 17.05 -20.52 -11.16
N ARG A 242 16.83 -20.43 -12.49
CA ARG A 242 17.78 -19.85 -13.43
C ARG A 242 18.02 -18.36 -13.16
N ASP A 243 16.96 -17.60 -12.99
CA ASP A 243 17.07 -16.15 -12.86
C ASP A 243 17.73 -15.81 -11.52
N GLY A 244 17.34 -16.50 -10.45
CA GLY A 244 17.96 -16.34 -9.13
C GLY A 244 19.44 -16.74 -9.09
N ILE A 245 19.86 -17.84 -9.72
CA ILE A 245 21.29 -18.24 -9.70
C ILE A 245 22.15 -17.27 -10.53
N ILE A 246 21.63 -16.75 -11.64
CA ILE A 246 22.34 -15.74 -12.44
C ILE A 246 22.47 -14.43 -11.63
N THR A 247 21.39 -13.97 -10.99
CA THR A 247 21.43 -12.79 -10.13
C THR A 247 22.41 -12.96 -8.98
N ALA A 248 22.38 -14.10 -8.27
CA ALA A 248 23.32 -14.38 -7.18
C ALA A 248 24.78 -14.37 -7.67
N LEU A 249 25.07 -15.00 -8.81
CA LEU A 249 26.41 -14.99 -9.41
C LEU A 249 26.87 -13.57 -9.78
N GLN A 250 25.99 -12.75 -10.35
CA GLN A 250 26.28 -11.37 -10.72
C GLN A 250 26.47 -10.46 -9.50
N CYS A 251 25.80 -10.77 -8.38
CA CYS A 251 25.88 -10.00 -7.14
C CYS A 251 26.92 -10.52 -6.15
N LEU A 252 27.58 -11.65 -6.41
CA LEU A 252 28.52 -12.30 -5.49
C LEU A 252 29.63 -11.37 -4.97
N TRP A 253 30.12 -10.49 -5.84
CA TRP A 253 31.18 -9.53 -5.50
C TRP A 253 30.67 -8.31 -4.71
N ILE A 254 29.35 -8.08 -4.66
CA ILE A 254 28.69 -6.96 -3.96
C ILE A 254 28.10 -7.44 -2.62
N ASP A 255 27.41 -8.58 -2.63
CA ASP A 255 26.76 -9.19 -1.47
C ASP A 255 26.85 -10.72 -1.58
N PRO A 256 27.90 -11.36 -1.01
CA PRO A 256 28.08 -12.81 -1.11
C PRO A 256 27.08 -13.64 -0.30
N ARG A 257 26.10 -12.99 0.36
CA ARG A 257 25.07 -13.66 1.18
C ARG A 257 23.71 -13.71 0.48
N LEU A 258 23.58 -13.07 -0.69
CA LEU A 258 22.42 -13.18 -1.56
C LEU A 258 22.48 -14.51 -2.33
#